data_AF-A0A0F8VZ32-F1
#
_entry.id   AF-A0A0F8VZ32-F1
#
_cell.length_a   1.000
_cell.length_b   1.000
_cell.length_c   1.000
_cell.angle_alpha   90.00
_cell.angle_beta   90.00
_cell.angle_gamma   90.00
#
_symmetry.space_group_name_H-M   'P 1'
#
loop_
_entity.id
_entity.type
_entity.pdbx_description
1 polymer ?
#
loop_
_entity_poly.entity_id
_entity_poly.type
_entity_poly.pdbx_seq_one_letter_code
_entity_poly.pdbx_strand_id
1 'polypeptide(L)'
;SSVFTKNSEIKNYFNIWGFNNYAMGRILSKNEVEKYSNDTLQDIEEAPLYLELIHHPTLKGAKIVRDELGRLRPALNYSTSLFPLEEESLKEIFKSMYTARFCVKNEYAYRYGSSIKTTKYLPKLIGVKDGCYEIQNGHAYSVDWFGIVSKLKEDQILVDIAERNHIKYYRGHPDDVMVRIYNGAKKYNADVLVGTTGDNLFQDSFIDKMIDFFEENNADFVYCYDLPMGVPPFLARMTTFKKAIETKDEINTERWVGYLNRPEIYSVYEYKVTDPLYYHPNWRLTMDYPEDYEVFKRIYNELYREGKIFSIEELMTLLNNKPEIMKINKDKMQKKDPD
;
A
#
# COMPACT_ATOMS: atom_id res chain seq x y z
N SER A 1 -46.29 -4.62 -40.54
CA SER A 1 -45.17 -5.54 -40.23
C SER A 1 -44.99 -5.58 -38.73
N SER A 2 -45.31 -6.72 -38.13
CA SER A 2 -45.25 -6.99 -36.69
C SER A 2 -43.95 -7.71 -36.33
N VAL A 3 -43.00 -7.00 -35.73
CA VAL A 3 -41.80 -7.51 -35.04
C VAL A 3 -41.48 -6.42 -34.00
N PHE A 4 -41.45 -6.54 -32.67
CA PHE A 4 -41.17 -7.56 -31.65
C PHE A 4 -42.11 -7.25 -30.43
N THR A 5 -42.60 -8.13 -29.55
CA THR A 5 -42.36 -9.54 -29.22
C THR A 5 -43.60 -10.09 -28.50
N LYS A 6 -44.13 -11.21 -28.98
CA LYS A 6 -45.34 -11.88 -28.46
C LYS A 6 -45.00 -13.00 -27.44
N ASN A 7 -43.81 -12.97 -26.81
CA ASN A 7 -43.37 -14.08 -25.95
C ASN A 7 -42.34 -13.72 -24.87
N SER A 8 -42.59 -12.69 -24.08
CA SER A 8 -41.92 -12.53 -22.79
C SER A 8 -42.98 -12.25 -21.74
N GLU A 9 -43.21 -13.17 -20.81
CA GLU A 9 -43.95 -12.85 -19.59
C GLU A 9 -43.18 -11.72 -18.89
N ILE A 10 -43.65 -10.48 -19.06
CA ILE A 10 -43.14 -9.32 -18.34
C ILE A 10 -43.63 -9.49 -16.90
N LYS A 11 -42.86 -10.22 -16.09
CA LYS A 11 -43.17 -10.45 -14.67
C LYS A 11 -42.75 -9.28 -13.80
N ASN A 12 -41.73 -8.53 -14.22
CA ASN A 12 -41.14 -7.43 -13.45
C ASN A 12 -40.81 -6.24 -14.36
N TYR A 13 -40.77 -5.04 -13.79
CA TYR A 13 -40.56 -3.77 -14.49
C TYR A 13 -39.26 -3.73 -15.33
N PHE A 14 -38.22 -4.42 -14.88
CA PHE A 14 -36.94 -4.50 -15.58
C PHE A 14 -36.96 -5.32 -16.87
N ASN A 15 -37.94 -6.23 -17.06
CA ASN A 15 -38.12 -6.97 -18.31
C ASN A 15 -38.52 -6.04 -19.47
N ILE A 16 -39.15 -4.90 -19.17
CA ILE A 16 -39.58 -3.90 -20.16
C ILE A 16 -38.39 -3.19 -20.78
N TRP A 17 -37.34 -2.96 -19.99
CA TRP A 17 -36.21 -2.11 -20.36
C TRP A 17 -34.94 -2.89 -20.71
N GLY A 18 -34.97 -4.23 -20.63
CA GLY A 18 -33.81 -5.07 -20.96
C GLY A 18 -32.66 -4.98 -19.95
N PHE A 19 -32.91 -4.52 -18.72
CA PHE A 19 -31.89 -4.31 -17.69
C PHE A 19 -31.42 -5.58 -16.98
N ASN A 20 -31.90 -6.77 -17.34
CA ASN A 20 -31.52 -8.02 -16.67
C ASN A 20 -30.01 -8.27 -16.61
N ASN A 21 -29.24 -7.70 -17.56
CA ASN A 21 -27.81 -7.97 -17.69
C ASN A 21 -26.95 -6.69 -17.56
N TYR A 22 -27.52 -5.59 -17.06
CA TYR A 22 -26.81 -4.31 -16.94
C TYR A 22 -26.86 -3.80 -15.52
N ALA A 23 -25.70 -3.42 -15.00
CA ALA A 23 -25.58 -2.67 -13.76
C ALA A 23 -24.63 -1.49 -13.97
N MET A 24 -24.90 -0.39 -13.27
CA MET A 24 -23.92 0.69 -13.14
C MET A 24 -23.07 0.40 -11.91
N GLY A 25 -21.76 0.29 -12.11
CA GLY A 25 -20.80 0.08 -11.04
C GLY A 25 -20.19 1.39 -10.55
N ARG A 26 -20.01 1.52 -9.24
CA ARG A 26 -19.13 2.53 -8.63
C ARG A 26 -18.38 1.94 -7.44
N ILE A 27 -17.21 2.48 -7.16
CA ILE A 27 -16.40 2.11 -6.00
C ILE A 27 -16.58 3.19 -4.93
N LEU A 28 -16.83 2.77 -3.69
CA LEU A 28 -17.11 3.64 -2.55
C LEU A 28 -16.22 3.27 -1.36
N SER A 29 -15.77 4.27 -0.61
CA SER A 29 -15.24 4.05 0.76
C SER A 29 -16.37 3.70 1.74
N LYS A 30 -16.02 3.14 2.90
CA LYS A 30 -16.96 2.85 3.99
C LYS A 30 -17.91 4.02 4.30
N ASN A 31 -17.33 5.21 4.51
CA ASN A 31 -18.09 6.44 4.80
C ASN A 31 -19.00 6.86 3.63
N GLU A 32 -18.60 6.59 2.39
CA GLU A 32 -19.41 6.90 1.21
C GLU A 32 -20.55 5.91 1.02
N VAL A 33 -20.37 4.62 1.38
CA VAL A 33 -21.47 3.65 1.41
C VAL A 33 -22.53 4.13 2.39
N GLU A 34 -22.16 4.44 3.63
CA GLU A 34 -23.11 4.89 4.67
C GLU A 34 -23.86 6.18 4.28
N LYS A 35 -23.22 7.04 3.48
CA LYS A 35 -23.77 8.33 3.09
C LYS A 35 -24.58 8.31 1.79
N TYR A 36 -24.19 7.48 0.83
CA TYR A 36 -24.66 7.56 -0.56
C TYR A 36 -25.24 6.25 -1.09
N SER A 37 -25.04 5.12 -0.42
CA SER A 37 -25.66 3.85 -0.80
C SER A 37 -27.08 3.75 -0.26
N ASN A 38 -27.91 2.96 -0.94
CA ASN A 38 -29.20 2.52 -0.42
C ASN A 38 -29.08 1.23 0.42
N ASP A 39 -27.89 0.64 0.45
CA ASP A 39 -27.57 -0.58 1.20
C ASP A 39 -26.88 -0.27 2.52
N THR A 40 -26.76 -1.28 3.38
CA THR A 40 -26.01 -1.17 4.64
C THR A 40 -24.83 -2.14 4.64
N LEU A 41 -23.79 -1.81 5.39
CA LEU A 41 -22.66 -2.70 5.63
C LEU A 41 -22.95 -3.76 6.70
N GLN A 42 -24.23 -3.95 7.03
CA GLN A 42 -24.64 -4.91 8.04
C GLN A 42 -24.45 -6.31 7.45
N ASP A 43 -23.63 -7.14 8.11
CA ASP A 43 -23.24 -8.48 7.68
C ASP A 43 -22.32 -8.55 6.44
N ILE A 44 -21.64 -7.46 6.10
CA ILE A 44 -20.60 -7.43 5.05
C ILE A 44 -19.23 -7.32 5.71
N GLU A 45 -18.26 -8.09 5.22
CA GLU A 45 -16.87 -8.04 5.70
C GLU A 45 -16.25 -6.65 5.53
N GLU A 46 -15.37 -6.29 6.46
CA GLU A 46 -14.70 -5.00 6.44
C GLU A 46 -13.62 -4.99 5.35
N ALA A 47 -13.72 -4.03 4.44
CA ALA A 47 -12.82 -3.88 3.30
C ALA A 47 -12.43 -2.41 3.12
N PRO A 48 -11.26 -2.13 2.51
CA PRO A 48 -10.84 -0.74 2.27
C PRO A 48 -11.79 0.01 1.33
N LEU A 49 -12.41 -0.70 0.39
CA LEU A 49 -13.34 -0.19 -0.60
C LEU A 49 -14.47 -1.18 -0.84
N TYR A 50 -15.57 -0.70 -1.42
CA TYR A 50 -16.75 -1.49 -1.76
C TYR A 50 -17.18 -1.22 -3.21
N LEU A 51 -17.46 -2.28 -3.96
CA LEU A 51 -18.09 -2.19 -5.28
C LEU A 51 -19.60 -2.22 -5.11
N GLU A 52 -20.25 -1.09 -5.42
CA GLU A 52 -21.70 -1.03 -5.53
C GLU A 52 -22.12 -1.23 -6.99
N LEU A 53 -22.97 -2.23 -7.21
CA LEU A 53 -23.66 -2.45 -8.47
C LEU A 53 -25.11 -2.01 -8.35
N ILE A 54 -25.49 -0.99 -9.11
CA ILE A 54 -26.87 -0.50 -9.22
C ILE A 54 -27.52 -1.22 -10.40
N HIS A 55 -28.51 -2.07 -10.11
CA HIS A 55 -29.14 -2.94 -11.10
C HIS A 55 -30.36 -2.28 -11.75
N HIS A 56 -31.54 -2.48 -11.16
CA HIS A 56 -32.82 -2.06 -11.73
C HIS A 56 -33.62 -1.21 -10.74
N PRO A 57 -34.51 -0.32 -11.23
CA PRO A 57 -35.44 0.40 -10.37
C PRO A 57 -36.33 -0.55 -9.56
N THR A 58 -36.57 -0.22 -8.30
CA THR A 58 -37.43 -0.98 -7.37
C THR A 58 -38.47 -0.09 -6.71
N LEU A 59 -39.64 -0.67 -6.42
CA LEU A 59 -40.70 -0.05 -5.63
C LEU A 59 -40.39 -0.09 -4.12
N LYS A 60 -39.45 -0.93 -3.69
CA LYS A 60 -39.04 -1.03 -2.30
C LYS A 60 -38.43 0.31 -1.86
N GLY A 61 -39.03 0.93 -0.83
CA GLY A 61 -38.55 2.21 -0.30
C GLY A 61 -38.78 3.42 -1.21
N ALA A 62 -39.70 3.34 -2.18
CA ALA A 62 -40.08 4.49 -3.01
C ALA A 62 -40.64 5.65 -2.16
N LYS A 63 -40.30 6.89 -2.53
CA LYS A 63 -40.69 8.11 -1.79
C LYS A 63 -41.31 9.14 -2.73
N ILE A 64 -42.15 10.00 -2.20
CA ILE A 64 -42.60 11.21 -2.91
C ILE A 64 -41.53 12.28 -2.74
N VAL A 65 -40.97 12.78 -3.84
CA VAL A 65 -39.96 13.84 -3.86
C VAL A 65 -40.48 15.05 -4.61
N ARG A 66 -39.89 16.22 -4.38
CA ARG A 66 -40.10 17.40 -5.22
C ARG A 66 -39.00 17.45 -6.28
N ASP A 67 -39.37 17.72 -7.53
CA ASP A 67 -38.40 18.01 -8.58
C ASP A 67 -37.86 19.44 -8.48
N GLU A 68 -36.95 19.81 -9.39
CA GLU A 68 -36.32 21.13 -9.45
C GLU A 68 -37.32 22.29 -9.66
N LEU A 69 -38.55 21.97 -10.12
CA LEU A 69 -39.65 22.91 -10.30
C LEU A 69 -40.67 22.87 -9.14
N GLY A 70 -40.34 22.13 -8.06
CA GLY A 70 -41.17 22.01 -6.86
C GLY A 70 -42.36 21.05 -6.98
N ARG A 71 -42.51 20.33 -8.09
CA ARG A 71 -43.64 19.41 -8.33
C ARG A 71 -43.43 18.09 -7.60
N LEU A 72 -44.47 17.57 -6.96
CA LEU A 72 -44.42 16.27 -6.29
C LEU A 72 -44.44 15.16 -7.34
N ARG A 73 -43.49 14.23 -7.26
CA ARG A 73 -43.45 13.03 -8.08
C ARG A 73 -42.99 11.83 -7.27
N PRO A 74 -43.49 10.61 -7.57
CA PRO A 74 -42.92 9.40 -7.01
C PRO A 74 -41.51 9.21 -7.58
N ALA A 75 -40.52 9.04 -6.69
CA ALA A 75 -39.18 8.58 -7.04
C ALA A 75 -39.06 7.10 -6.69
N LEU A 76 -38.76 6.31 -7.71
CA LEU A 76 -38.37 4.91 -7.54
C LEU A 76 -36.99 4.86 -6.90
N ASN A 77 -36.76 3.82 -6.10
CA ASN A 77 -35.41 3.51 -5.65
C ASN A 77 -34.73 2.55 -6.64
N TYR A 78 -33.51 2.14 -6.34
CA TYR A 78 -32.77 1.15 -7.13
C TYR A 78 -32.44 -0.07 -6.28
N SER A 79 -32.42 -1.24 -6.91
CA SER A 79 -31.83 -2.44 -6.35
C SER A 79 -30.31 -2.32 -6.43
N THR A 80 -29.62 -2.55 -5.32
CA THR A 80 -28.17 -2.48 -5.20
C THR A 80 -27.61 -3.84 -4.77
N SER A 81 -26.36 -4.10 -5.13
CA SER A 81 -25.54 -5.13 -4.50
C SER A 81 -24.21 -4.51 -4.12
N LEU A 82 -23.73 -4.83 -2.93
CA LEU A 82 -22.51 -4.29 -2.40
C LEU A 82 -21.53 -5.43 -2.13
N PHE A 83 -20.32 -5.30 -2.68
CA PHE A 83 -19.27 -6.31 -2.53
C PHE A 83 -18.05 -5.68 -1.87
N PRO A 84 -17.47 -6.33 -0.83
CA PRO A 84 -16.19 -5.90 -0.29
C PRO A 84 -15.09 -6.08 -1.35
N LEU A 85 -14.27 -5.05 -1.55
CA LEU A 85 -13.11 -5.11 -2.44
C LEU A 85 -11.84 -5.31 -1.61
N GLU A 86 -11.48 -6.57 -1.42
CA GLU A 86 -10.18 -6.96 -0.89
C GLU A 86 -9.05 -6.73 -1.90
N GLU A 87 -7.81 -6.86 -1.44
CA GLU A 87 -6.62 -6.61 -2.26
C GLU A 87 -6.58 -7.47 -3.53
N GLU A 88 -6.96 -8.74 -3.44
CA GLU A 88 -7.02 -9.65 -4.59
C GLU A 88 -8.09 -9.22 -5.61
N SER A 89 -9.29 -8.89 -5.14
CA SER A 89 -10.39 -8.36 -5.97
C SER A 89 -9.99 -7.06 -6.66
N LEU A 90 -9.31 -6.16 -5.96
CA LEU A 90 -8.78 -4.93 -6.56
C LEU A 90 -7.75 -5.25 -7.64
N LYS A 91 -6.79 -6.14 -7.36
CA LYS A 91 -5.78 -6.58 -8.34
C LYS A 91 -6.44 -7.14 -9.61
N GLU A 92 -7.46 -7.98 -9.48
CA GLU A 92 -8.18 -8.54 -10.63
C GLU A 92 -9.00 -7.50 -11.40
N ILE A 93 -9.64 -6.54 -10.73
CA ILE A 93 -10.27 -5.39 -11.40
C ILE A 93 -9.23 -4.62 -12.21
N PHE A 94 -8.08 -4.31 -11.62
CA PHE A 94 -7.02 -3.58 -12.32
C PHE A 94 -6.47 -4.36 -13.52
N LYS A 95 -6.25 -5.67 -13.39
CA LYS A 95 -5.78 -6.54 -14.49
C LYS A 95 -6.80 -6.66 -15.61
N SER A 96 -8.10 -6.62 -15.31
CA SER A 96 -9.18 -6.73 -16.31
C SER A 96 -9.53 -5.41 -17.01
N MET A 97 -9.00 -4.27 -16.53
CA MET A 97 -9.19 -2.98 -17.20
C MET A 97 -8.44 -2.94 -18.54
N TYR A 98 -9.21 -2.97 -19.63
CA TYR A 98 -8.66 -2.83 -20.99
C TYR A 98 -7.99 -1.46 -21.21
N THR A 99 -8.71 -0.37 -20.95
CA THR A 99 -8.15 0.99 -21.01
C THR A 99 -8.92 1.97 -20.14
N ALA A 100 -8.20 2.77 -19.35
CA ALA A 100 -8.75 3.89 -18.61
C ALA A 100 -7.84 5.11 -18.77
N ARG A 101 -8.24 6.06 -19.63
CA ARG A 101 -7.47 7.29 -19.91
C ARG A 101 -8.02 8.50 -19.15
N PHE A 102 -7.12 9.21 -18.48
CA PHE A 102 -7.41 10.41 -17.70
C PHE A 102 -6.28 11.42 -17.84
N CYS A 103 -6.48 12.64 -17.38
CA CYS A 103 -5.40 13.63 -17.27
C CYS A 103 -5.36 14.18 -15.86
N VAL A 104 -4.18 14.62 -15.43
CA VAL A 104 -3.91 15.25 -14.15
C VAL A 104 -3.54 16.70 -14.39
N LYS A 105 -4.13 17.60 -13.62
CA LYS A 105 -3.75 19.01 -13.60
C LYS A 105 -3.86 19.56 -12.19
N ASN A 106 -2.79 20.15 -11.68
CA ASN A 106 -2.68 20.61 -10.29
C ASN A 106 -3.12 19.51 -9.31
N GLU A 107 -2.61 18.29 -9.50
CA GLU A 107 -2.92 17.08 -8.73
C GLU A 107 -4.37 16.55 -8.86
N TYR A 108 -5.26 17.19 -9.63
CA TYR A 108 -6.62 16.68 -9.84
C TYR A 108 -6.70 15.83 -11.10
N ALA A 109 -7.15 14.60 -10.97
CA ALA A 109 -7.42 13.71 -12.09
C ALA A 109 -8.83 13.95 -12.66
N TYR A 110 -8.93 14.04 -13.98
CA TYR A 110 -10.18 14.25 -14.71
C TYR A 110 -10.22 13.42 -15.99
N ARG A 111 -11.43 13.18 -16.50
CA ARG A 111 -11.65 12.36 -17.69
C ARG A 111 -10.94 12.96 -18.91
N TYR A 112 -10.23 12.13 -19.67
CA TYR A 112 -9.63 12.54 -20.94
C TYR A 112 -10.69 13.13 -21.90
N GLY A 113 -10.34 14.22 -22.59
CA GLY A 113 -11.26 14.95 -23.49
C GLY A 113 -12.27 15.85 -22.77
N SER A 114 -12.20 15.98 -21.45
CA SER A 114 -13.02 16.92 -20.68
C SER A 114 -12.20 18.10 -20.15
N SER A 115 -12.87 19.13 -19.65
CA SER A 115 -12.25 20.30 -18.99
C SER A 115 -12.66 20.35 -17.52
N ILE A 116 -11.73 20.70 -16.63
CA ILE A 116 -12.03 20.91 -15.21
C ILE A 116 -12.97 22.11 -15.06
N LYS A 117 -14.22 21.85 -14.68
CA LYS A 117 -15.20 22.89 -14.30
C LYS A 117 -15.27 23.10 -12.78
N THR A 118 -15.09 22.01 -12.02
CA THR A 118 -15.07 22.00 -10.56
C THR A 118 -14.13 20.90 -10.10
N THR A 119 -13.43 21.13 -8.98
CA THR A 119 -12.51 20.17 -8.36
C THR A 119 -13.16 19.38 -7.23
N LYS A 120 -14.37 19.76 -6.80
CA LYS A 120 -15.06 19.21 -5.62
C LYS A 120 -15.24 17.68 -5.67
N TYR A 121 -15.37 17.11 -6.86
CA TYR A 121 -15.65 15.70 -7.09
C TYR A 121 -14.52 14.99 -7.86
N LEU A 122 -13.38 15.66 -8.05
CA LEU A 122 -12.26 15.09 -8.78
C LEU A 122 -11.29 14.41 -7.80
N PRO A 123 -10.85 13.18 -8.10
CA PRO A 123 -9.83 12.52 -7.30
C PRO A 123 -8.52 13.29 -7.34
N LYS A 124 -7.81 13.32 -6.21
CA LYS A 124 -6.46 13.89 -6.11
C LYS A 124 -5.41 12.80 -6.26
N LEU A 125 -4.42 13.02 -7.11
CA LEU A 125 -3.24 12.20 -7.29
C LEU A 125 -2.01 13.03 -6.90
N ILE A 126 -1.74 13.06 -5.59
CA ILE A 126 -0.66 13.87 -5.00
C ILE A 126 0.69 13.43 -5.57
N GLY A 127 1.51 14.39 -5.99
CA GLY A 127 2.84 14.14 -6.55
C GLY A 127 2.86 13.56 -7.98
N VAL A 128 1.71 13.29 -8.59
CA VAL A 128 1.63 12.94 -10.02
C VAL A 128 1.75 14.21 -10.84
N LYS A 129 2.67 14.20 -11.83
CA LYS A 129 2.93 15.34 -12.71
C LYS A 129 1.70 15.67 -13.55
N ASP A 130 1.58 16.94 -13.95
CA ASP A 130 0.55 17.35 -14.89
C ASP A 130 0.77 16.66 -16.25
N GLY A 131 -0.28 16.10 -16.82
CA GLY A 131 -0.19 15.31 -18.05
C GLY A 131 -1.38 14.39 -18.27
N CYS A 132 -1.34 13.57 -19.33
CA CYS A 132 -2.34 12.54 -19.57
C CYS A 132 -1.76 11.16 -19.36
N TYR A 133 -2.60 10.26 -18.85
CA TYR A 133 -2.23 8.95 -18.36
C TYR A 133 -3.26 7.93 -18.80
N GLU A 134 -2.82 6.68 -18.90
CA GLU A 134 -3.65 5.56 -19.25
C GLU A 134 -3.31 4.36 -18.39
N ILE A 135 -4.33 3.62 -17.96
CA ILE A 135 -4.16 2.32 -17.31
C ILE A 135 -4.62 1.24 -18.28
N GLN A 136 -3.77 0.25 -18.53
CA GLN A 136 -4.08 -0.92 -19.33
C GLN A 136 -3.56 -2.18 -18.63
N ASN A 137 -4.42 -3.17 -18.42
CA ASN A 137 -4.09 -4.46 -17.82
C ASN A 137 -3.26 -4.33 -16.53
N GLY A 138 -3.68 -3.44 -15.63
CA GLY A 138 -3.01 -3.18 -14.35
C GLY A 138 -1.74 -2.32 -14.43
N HIS A 139 -1.29 -1.91 -15.62
CA HIS A 139 -0.12 -1.06 -15.78
C HIS A 139 -0.51 0.37 -16.12
N ALA A 140 0.21 1.33 -15.53
CA ALA A 140 0.04 2.75 -15.83
C ALA A 140 1.01 3.21 -16.92
N TYR A 141 0.59 4.15 -17.74
CA TYR A 141 1.33 4.71 -18.85
C TYR A 141 1.14 6.24 -18.89
N SER A 142 2.18 6.98 -19.29
CA SER A 142 2.04 8.38 -19.68
C SER A 142 1.71 8.46 -21.17
N VAL A 143 0.82 9.37 -21.53
CA VAL A 143 0.43 9.68 -22.91
C VAL A 143 0.90 11.09 -23.22
N ASP A 144 1.81 11.20 -24.20
CA ASP A 144 2.29 12.51 -24.65
C ASP A 144 1.27 13.21 -25.56
N TRP A 145 1.61 14.43 -26.00
CA TRP A 145 0.71 15.23 -26.84
C TRP A 145 0.52 14.66 -28.26
N PHE A 146 1.43 13.80 -28.72
CA PHE A 146 1.28 13.05 -29.98
C PHE A 146 0.44 11.78 -29.81
N GLY A 147 0.07 11.42 -28.57
CA GLY A 147 -0.64 10.19 -28.26
C GLY A 147 0.27 8.97 -28.13
N ILE A 148 1.59 9.15 -28.05
CA ILE A 148 2.55 8.07 -27.82
C ILE A 148 2.49 7.67 -26.35
N VAL A 149 2.39 6.36 -26.13
CA VAL A 149 2.16 5.77 -24.81
C VAL A 149 3.46 5.18 -24.28
N SER A 150 3.88 5.59 -23.08
CA SER A 150 5.10 5.12 -22.43
C SER A 150 4.78 4.52 -21.06
N LYS A 151 5.23 3.28 -20.80
CA LYS A 151 4.96 2.58 -19.54
C LYS A 151 5.60 3.33 -18.37
N LEU A 152 4.80 3.69 -17.37
CA LEU A 152 5.30 4.23 -16.13
C LEU A 152 5.92 3.10 -15.32
N LYS A 153 7.08 3.39 -14.73
CA LYS A 153 7.72 2.50 -13.78
C LYS A 153 7.08 2.72 -12.42
N GLU A 154 6.68 1.64 -11.76
CA GLU A 154 5.99 1.64 -10.46
C GLU A 154 6.78 2.44 -9.40
N ASP A 155 8.10 2.38 -9.44
CA ASP A 155 8.98 3.05 -8.48
C ASP A 155 9.29 4.52 -8.79
N GLN A 156 8.68 5.12 -9.83
CA GLN A 156 9.10 6.46 -10.26
C GLN A 156 8.88 7.52 -9.18
N ILE A 157 7.83 7.38 -8.36
CA ILE A 157 7.58 8.28 -7.22
C ILE A 157 8.70 8.21 -6.18
N LEU A 158 9.28 7.02 -5.96
CA LEU A 158 10.40 6.83 -5.03
C LEU A 158 11.68 7.47 -5.58
N VAL A 159 11.91 7.38 -6.90
CA VAL A 159 13.01 8.06 -7.57
C VAL A 159 12.89 9.57 -7.44
N ASP A 160 11.70 10.12 -7.71
CA ASP A 160 11.45 11.57 -7.60
C ASP A 160 11.60 12.07 -6.14
N ILE A 161 11.27 11.25 -5.13
CA ILE A 161 11.55 11.56 -3.72
C ILE A 161 13.07 11.54 -3.46
N ALA A 162 13.76 10.49 -3.90
CA ALA A 162 15.20 10.36 -3.69
C ALA A 162 15.98 11.53 -4.32
N GLU A 163 15.64 11.91 -5.56
CA GLU A 163 16.27 13.03 -6.27
C GLU A 163 16.04 14.36 -5.55
N ARG A 164 14.82 14.64 -5.10
CA ARG A 164 14.49 15.86 -4.33
C ARG A 164 15.24 15.97 -3.02
N ASN A 165 15.57 14.84 -2.40
CA ASN A 165 16.30 14.78 -1.13
C ASN A 165 17.80 14.50 -1.31
N HIS A 166 18.31 14.51 -2.55
CA HIS A 166 19.70 14.20 -2.89
C HIS A 166 20.17 12.82 -2.38
N ILE A 167 19.26 11.85 -2.33
CA ILE A 167 19.52 10.47 -1.92
C ILE A 167 19.90 9.64 -3.16
N LYS A 168 21.01 8.89 -3.06
CA LYS A 168 21.44 7.95 -4.09
C LYS A 168 20.46 6.79 -4.21
N TYR A 169 20.12 6.39 -5.43
CA TYR A 169 19.16 5.31 -5.67
C TYR A 169 19.66 4.27 -6.68
N TYR A 170 19.04 3.08 -6.64
CA TYR A 170 19.23 2.02 -7.61
C TYR A 170 17.88 1.35 -7.90
N ARG A 171 17.60 1.09 -9.18
CA ARG A 171 16.44 0.33 -9.63
C ARG A 171 16.92 -1.04 -10.09
N GLY A 172 16.32 -2.10 -9.57
CA GLY A 172 16.68 -3.49 -9.88
C GLY A 172 15.45 -4.35 -10.14
N HIS A 173 15.63 -5.67 -10.11
CA HIS A 173 14.53 -6.62 -10.25
C HIS A 173 13.51 -6.44 -9.12
N PRO A 174 12.18 -6.48 -9.39
CA PRO A 174 11.14 -6.30 -8.37
C PRO A 174 11.16 -7.40 -7.30
N ASP A 175 11.35 -8.66 -7.70
CA ASP A 175 11.29 -9.81 -6.76
C ASP A 175 12.65 -10.29 -6.24
N ASP A 176 13.75 -10.03 -6.96
CA ASP A 176 15.09 -10.46 -6.55
C ASP A 176 15.76 -9.37 -5.71
N VAL A 177 15.27 -9.26 -4.47
CA VAL A 177 15.68 -8.27 -3.47
C VAL A 177 17.18 -8.34 -3.20
N MET A 178 17.76 -9.53 -3.08
CA MET A 178 19.20 -9.69 -2.86
C MET A 178 20.02 -9.11 -4.02
N VAL A 179 19.71 -9.51 -5.26
CA VAL A 179 20.44 -9.00 -6.42
C VAL A 179 20.25 -7.48 -6.58
N ARG A 180 19.07 -6.95 -6.21
CA ARG A 180 18.80 -5.50 -6.19
C ARG A 180 19.65 -4.77 -5.15
N ILE A 181 19.71 -5.26 -3.91
CA ILE A 181 20.53 -4.69 -2.84
C ILE A 181 22.01 -4.73 -3.22
N TYR A 182 22.52 -5.89 -3.64
CA TYR A 182 23.92 -6.08 -3.99
C TYR A 182 24.36 -5.17 -5.15
N ASN A 183 23.59 -5.11 -6.24
CA ASN A 183 23.95 -4.24 -7.36
C ASN A 183 23.84 -2.76 -7.03
N GLY A 184 22.88 -2.38 -6.16
CA GLY A 184 22.76 -1.02 -5.64
C GLY A 184 24.00 -0.61 -4.86
N ALA A 185 24.44 -1.46 -3.93
CA ALA A 185 25.65 -1.24 -3.14
C ALA A 185 26.92 -1.25 -4.00
N LYS A 186 27.04 -2.21 -4.93
CA LYS A 186 28.15 -2.31 -5.89
C LYS A 186 28.27 -1.06 -6.76
N LYS A 187 27.16 -0.49 -7.23
CA LYS A 187 27.15 0.75 -8.03
C LYS A 187 27.82 1.91 -7.29
N TYR A 188 27.76 1.92 -5.96
CA TYR A 188 28.32 2.97 -5.12
C TYR A 188 29.59 2.54 -4.38
N ASN A 189 30.21 1.43 -4.79
CA ASN A 189 31.46 0.91 -4.24
C ASN A 189 31.41 0.72 -2.71
N ALA A 190 30.30 0.22 -2.18
CA ALA A 190 30.22 -0.14 -0.76
C ALA A 190 30.97 -1.46 -0.51
N ASP A 191 31.60 -1.58 0.66
CA ASP A 191 32.26 -2.80 1.15
C ASP A 191 31.39 -3.58 2.14
N VAL A 192 30.61 -2.84 2.93
CA VAL A 192 29.67 -3.35 3.94
C VAL A 192 28.30 -2.75 3.67
N LEU A 193 27.28 -3.61 3.74
CA LEU A 193 25.88 -3.22 3.72
C LEU A 193 25.46 -2.92 5.15
N VAL A 194 24.99 -1.70 5.39
CA VAL A 194 24.24 -1.33 6.59
C VAL A 194 22.88 -0.87 6.10
N GLY A 195 21.81 -1.55 6.51
CA GLY A 195 20.52 -1.31 5.88
C GLY A 195 19.32 -1.71 6.69
N THR A 196 18.17 -1.37 6.10
CA THR A 196 16.83 -1.69 6.59
C THR A 196 15.85 -1.79 5.41
N THR A 197 14.59 -2.09 5.71
CA THR A 197 13.45 -1.99 4.81
C THR A 197 12.69 -0.67 5.02
N GLY A 198 11.99 -0.20 3.98
CA GLY A 198 11.37 1.13 3.96
C GLY A 198 10.14 1.31 4.86
N ASP A 199 9.63 0.22 5.41
CA ASP A 199 8.50 0.13 6.32
C ASP A 199 8.88 0.24 7.80
N ASN A 200 10.18 0.24 8.13
CA ASN A 200 10.62 0.52 9.50
C ASN A 200 11.30 1.89 9.63
N LEU A 201 10.80 2.69 10.57
CA LEU A 201 11.04 4.14 10.59
C LEU A 201 12.06 4.63 11.64
N PHE A 202 12.56 3.74 12.52
CA PHE A 202 13.25 4.14 13.76
C PHE A 202 14.64 3.49 13.97
N GLN A 203 15.49 3.33 12.93
CA GLN A 203 16.79 2.64 13.10
C GLN A 203 18.01 3.52 13.36
N ASP A 204 17.88 4.84 13.30
CA ASP A 204 19.03 5.76 13.24
C ASP A 204 20.05 5.57 14.38
N SER A 205 19.57 5.25 15.58
CA SER A 205 20.36 5.29 16.81
C SER A 205 21.20 4.05 17.13
N PHE A 206 20.89 2.90 16.52
CA PHE A 206 21.60 1.64 16.80
C PHE A 206 22.63 1.29 15.73
N ILE A 207 22.66 2.05 14.63
CA ILE A 207 23.59 1.85 13.53
C ILE A 207 25.04 1.89 14.01
N ASP A 208 25.45 2.95 14.70
CA ASP A 208 26.85 3.10 15.13
C ASP A 208 27.29 1.98 16.07
N LYS A 209 26.47 1.64 17.07
CA LYS A 209 26.74 0.53 18.01
C LYS A 209 26.88 -0.81 17.30
N MET A 210 26.03 -1.06 16.29
CA MET A 210 26.08 -2.31 15.54
C MET A 210 27.24 -2.34 14.55
N ILE A 211 27.67 -1.20 14.00
CA ILE A 211 28.89 -1.07 13.20
C ILE A 211 30.12 -1.39 14.05
N ASP A 212 30.25 -0.77 15.22
CA ASP A 212 31.37 -1.02 16.14
C ASP A 212 31.47 -2.50 16.49
N PHE A 213 30.34 -3.10 16.89
CA PHE A 213 30.27 -4.53 17.19
C PHE A 213 30.61 -5.42 15.98
N PHE A 214 30.17 -5.04 14.77
CA PHE A 214 30.47 -5.77 13.54
C PHE A 214 31.97 -5.77 13.22
N GLU A 215 32.63 -4.62 13.37
CA GLU A 215 34.07 -4.47 13.14
C GLU A 215 34.90 -5.17 14.22
N GLU A 216 34.55 -5.02 15.51
CA GLU A 216 35.24 -5.66 16.64
C GLU A 216 35.28 -7.19 16.52
N ASN A 217 34.19 -7.79 16.02
CA ASN A 217 34.08 -9.23 15.83
C ASN A 217 34.59 -9.70 14.45
N ASN A 218 35.03 -8.77 13.58
CA ASN A 218 35.33 -9.05 12.17
C ASN A 218 34.22 -9.88 11.50
N ALA A 219 32.96 -9.52 11.78
CA ALA A 219 31.80 -10.32 11.41
C ALA A 219 31.54 -10.31 9.89
N ASP A 220 30.89 -11.37 9.41
CA ASP A 220 30.35 -11.44 8.04
C ASP A 220 28.90 -10.94 7.98
N PHE A 221 28.13 -11.20 9.04
CA PHE A 221 26.75 -10.81 9.21
C PHE A 221 26.43 -10.55 10.69
N VAL A 222 25.78 -9.43 10.98
CA VAL A 222 25.29 -9.08 12.33
C VAL A 222 23.80 -8.76 12.28
N TYR A 223 23.08 -9.29 13.27
CA TYR A 223 21.66 -9.01 13.52
C TYR A 223 21.40 -8.78 15.02
N CYS A 224 20.18 -8.38 15.38
CA CYS A 224 19.75 -8.22 16.76
C CYS A 224 18.27 -8.58 16.91
N TYR A 225 17.92 -9.50 17.83
CA TYR A 225 16.52 -9.82 18.17
C TYR A 225 16.04 -9.17 19.46
N ASP A 226 16.94 -8.62 20.27
CA ASP A 226 16.60 -8.03 21.57
C ASP A 226 15.85 -6.68 21.44
N LEU A 227 16.04 -5.98 20.32
CA LEU A 227 15.36 -4.72 20.00
C LEU A 227 13.95 -4.97 19.43
N PRO A 228 13.03 -3.98 19.53
CA PRO A 228 11.77 -4.04 18.80
C PRO A 228 11.98 -4.33 17.32
N MET A 229 11.14 -5.16 16.73
CA MET A 229 11.16 -5.43 15.30
C MET A 229 11.02 -4.11 14.53
N GLY A 230 11.87 -3.91 13.53
CA GLY A 230 11.93 -2.67 12.74
C GLY A 230 12.87 -1.59 13.29
N VAL A 231 13.46 -1.79 14.48
CA VAL A 231 14.54 -0.94 15.00
C VAL A 231 15.94 -1.40 14.58
N PRO A 232 16.31 -2.70 14.65
CA PRO A 232 17.68 -3.09 14.38
C PRO A 232 18.01 -2.96 12.88
N PRO A 233 19.10 -2.27 12.50
CA PRO A 233 19.66 -2.43 11.17
C PRO A 233 20.25 -3.83 11.00
N PHE A 234 20.44 -4.24 9.74
CA PHE A 234 21.28 -5.39 9.41
C PHE A 234 22.64 -4.93 8.92
N LEU A 235 23.68 -5.72 9.21
CA LEU A 235 25.02 -5.49 8.68
C LEU A 235 25.54 -6.75 8.01
N ALA A 236 26.03 -6.62 6.77
CA ALA A 236 26.57 -7.74 6.01
C ALA A 236 27.76 -7.32 5.15
N ARG A 237 28.80 -8.15 5.08
CA ARG A 237 29.87 -7.95 4.09
C ARG A 237 29.33 -8.16 2.68
N MET A 238 29.78 -7.34 1.74
CA MET A 238 29.44 -7.50 0.32
C MET A 238 29.91 -8.85 -0.23
N THR A 239 31.01 -9.39 0.28
CA THR A 239 31.52 -10.73 -0.06
C THR A 239 30.55 -11.83 0.37
N THR A 240 30.01 -11.74 1.58
CA THR A 240 29.02 -12.67 2.14
C THR A 240 27.72 -12.59 1.34
N PHE A 241 27.24 -11.38 1.05
CA PHE A 241 26.05 -11.16 0.25
C PHE A 241 26.19 -11.74 -1.17
N LYS A 242 27.36 -11.57 -1.79
CA LYS A 242 27.67 -12.17 -3.10
C LYS A 242 27.64 -13.69 -3.08
N LYS A 243 28.30 -14.32 -2.11
CA LYS A 243 28.30 -15.78 -1.94
C LYS A 243 26.88 -16.31 -1.76
N ALA A 244 26.10 -15.64 -0.91
CA ALA A 244 24.71 -16.00 -0.66
C ALA A 244 23.87 -15.94 -1.95
N ILE A 245 24.07 -14.91 -2.79
CA ILE A 245 23.43 -14.81 -4.11
C ILE A 245 23.81 -15.97 -5.03
N GLU A 246 25.08 -16.39 -5.03
CA GLU A 246 25.56 -17.51 -5.85
C GLU A 246 24.97 -18.87 -5.42
N THR A 247 24.51 -18.98 -4.16
CA THR A 247 23.93 -20.20 -3.59
C THR A 247 22.41 -20.20 -3.47
N LYS A 248 21.75 -19.08 -3.77
CA LYS A 248 20.29 -18.97 -3.65
C LYS A 248 19.59 -19.90 -4.65
N ASP A 249 18.45 -20.42 -4.24
CA ASP A 249 17.64 -21.41 -4.96
C ASP A 249 16.33 -20.85 -5.52
N GLU A 250 15.96 -19.62 -5.13
CA GLU A 250 14.77 -18.91 -5.64
C GLU A 250 15.09 -17.51 -6.21
N ILE A 251 14.17 -17.02 -7.04
CA ILE A 251 14.22 -15.66 -7.60
C ILE A 251 13.62 -14.66 -6.61
N ASN A 252 12.49 -15.01 -5.98
CA ASN A 252 11.90 -14.20 -4.93
C ASN A 252 12.77 -14.31 -3.68
N THR A 253 13.51 -13.25 -3.37
CA THR A 253 14.42 -13.22 -2.21
C THR A 253 13.98 -12.19 -1.17
N GLU A 254 12.67 -11.95 -1.06
CA GLU A 254 12.10 -11.06 -0.05
C GLU A 254 12.57 -11.43 1.38
N ARG A 255 12.71 -12.73 1.66
CA ARG A 255 13.18 -13.28 2.94
C ARG A 255 14.68 -13.58 2.95
N TRP A 256 15.48 -12.62 2.49
CA TRP A 256 16.91 -12.82 2.25
C TRP A 256 17.78 -13.07 3.49
N VAL A 257 17.31 -12.70 4.69
CA VAL A 257 18.08 -12.83 5.95
C VAL A 257 18.49 -14.28 6.20
N GLY A 258 17.65 -15.26 5.85
CA GLY A 258 17.96 -16.68 6.00
C GLY A 258 19.17 -17.14 5.19
N TYR A 259 19.47 -16.50 4.06
CA TYR A 259 20.66 -16.81 3.28
C TYR A 259 21.95 -16.31 3.92
N LEU A 260 21.87 -15.34 4.83
CA LEU A 260 23.04 -14.77 5.53
C LEU A 260 23.20 -15.31 6.96
N ASN A 261 22.10 -15.63 7.62
CA ASN A 261 22.10 -16.21 8.97
C ASN A 261 22.44 -17.71 8.95
N ARG A 262 23.66 -18.00 8.51
CA ARG A 262 24.20 -19.35 8.34
C ARG A 262 25.54 -19.47 9.07
N PRO A 263 25.53 -19.62 10.40
CA PRO A 263 26.75 -19.68 11.22
C PRO A 263 27.67 -20.87 10.86
N GLU A 264 27.15 -21.87 10.14
CA GLU A 264 27.95 -22.97 9.59
C GLU A 264 28.78 -22.58 8.35
N ILE A 265 28.51 -21.43 7.73
CA ILE A 265 29.20 -20.92 6.54
C ILE A 265 29.90 -19.57 6.81
N TYR A 266 29.29 -18.71 7.61
CA TYR A 266 29.71 -17.32 7.81
C TYR A 266 29.99 -17.00 9.28
N SER A 267 30.82 -15.97 9.52
CA SER A 267 31.00 -15.39 10.84
C SER A 267 29.78 -14.55 11.25
N VAL A 268 28.76 -15.22 11.78
CA VAL A 268 27.49 -14.60 12.20
C VAL A 268 27.51 -14.28 13.69
N TYR A 269 27.12 -13.06 14.05
CA TYR A 269 27.00 -12.63 15.44
C TYR A 269 25.66 -11.96 15.72
N GLU A 270 25.12 -12.23 16.90
CA GLU A 270 23.94 -11.53 17.42
C GLU A 270 24.38 -10.44 18.40
N TYR A 271 24.02 -9.19 18.11
CA TYR A 271 24.21 -8.09 19.03
C TYR A 271 23.24 -8.22 20.20
N LYS A 272 23.78 -8.27 21.42
CA LYS A 272 22.99 -8.38 22.66
C LYS A 272 22.79 -7.03 23.33
N VAL A 273 21.54 -6.69 23.60
CA VAL A 273 21.17 -5.42 24.24
C VAL A 273 21.27 -5.58 25.75
N THR A 274 22.11 -4.75 26.37
CA THR A 274 22.33 -4.76 27.82
C THR A 274 21.46 -3.77 28.58
N ASP A 275 21.03 -2.70 27.91
CA ASP A 275 20.22 -1.64 28.53
C ASP A 275 18.71 -2.00 28.47
N PRO A 276 18.05 -2.17 29.64
CA PRO A 276 16.64 -2.54 29.71
C PRO A 276 15.68 -1.55 29.05
N LEU A 277 16.08 -0.29 28.85
CA LEU A 277 15.26 0.69 28.13
C LEU A 277 14.95 0.20 26.71
N TYR A 278 15.90 -0.50 26.09
CA TYR A 278 15.83 -0.92 24.70
C TYR A 278 15.47 -2.39 24.50
N TYR A 279 15.57 -3.23 25.53
CA TYR A 279 15.30 -4.67 25.46
C TYR A 279 13.78 -4.96 25.38
N HIS A 280 13.25 -5.06 24.17
CA HIS A 280 11.81 -5.28 23.90
C HIS A 280 11.60 -6.17 22.66
N PRO A 281 12.00 -7.45 22.71
CA PRO A 281 11.93 -8.37 21.56
C PRO A 281 10.49 -8.67 21.10
N ASN A 282 9.49 -8.39 21.94
CA ASN A 282 8.08 -8.63 21.65
C ASN A 282 7.38 -7.42 21.02
N TRP A 283 8.08 -6.30 20.81
CA TRP A 283 7.50 -5.10 20.22
C TRP A 283 7.68 -5.08 18.71
N ARG A 284 6.67 -4.53 18.02
CA ARG A 284 6.60 -4.45 16.57
C ARG A 284 6.49 -3.00 16.10
N LEU A 285 7.54 -2.50 15.45
CA LEU A 285 7.66 -1.16 14.90
C LEU A 285 8.00 -1.20 13.39
N THR A 286 7.25 -2.01 12.66
CA THR A 286 7.18 -2.14 11.18
C THR A 286 5.75 -1.82 10.73
N MET A 287 5.53 -1.50 9.46
CA MET A 287 4.25 -0.99 8.93
C MET A 287 3.61 -1.95 7.91
N ASP A 288 3.15 -3.11 8.38
CA ASP A 288 2.47 -4.10 7.51
C ASP A 288 0.94 -4.14 7.72
N TYR A 289 0.47 -3.81 8.92
CA TYR A 289 -0.94 -3.89 9.30
C TYR A 289 -1.57 -2.51 9.56
N PRO A 290 -2.91 -2.36 9.39
CA PRO A 290 -3.61 -1.14 9.80
C PRO A 290 -3.37 -0.78 11.28
N GLU A 291 -3.25 -1.78 12.15
CA GLU A 291 -2.92 -1.60 13.57
C GLU A 291 -1.51 -1.04 13.79
N ASP A 292 -0.55 -1.41 12.94
CA ASP A 292 0.79 -0.83 12.97
C ASP A 292 0.71 0.67 12.66
N TYR A 293 -0.07 1.06 11.66
CA TYR A 293 -0.29 2.49 11.34
C TYR A 293 -0.89 3.26 12.52
N GLU A 294 -1.85 2.69 13.24
CA GLU A 294 -2.40 3.34 14.44
C GLU A 294 -1.36 3.46 15.57
N VAL A 295 -0.44 2.48 15.73
CA VAL A 295 0.73 2.62 16.62
C VAL A 295 1.59 3.82 16.22
N PHE A 296 2.00 3.90 14.95
CA PHE A 296 2.82 5.02 14.46
C PHE A 296 2.11 6.36 14.65
N LYS A 297 0.83 6.45 14.32
CA LYS A 297 0.04 7.66 14.52
C LYS A 297 0.02 8.11 15.98
N ARG A 298 -0.10 7.18 16.93
CA ARG A 298 -0.01 7.50 18.37
C ARG A 298 1.38 8.00 18.76
N ILE A 299 2.43 7.34 18.29
CA ILE A 299 3.82 7.77 18.52
C ILE A 299 4.06 9.19 18.00
N TYR A 300 3.71 9.45 16.73
CA TYR A 300 3.91 10.76 16.10
C TYR A 300 3.04 11.84 16.77
N ASN A 301 1.81 11.56 17.18
CA ASN A 301 1.01 12.54 17.92
C ASN A 301 1.67 12.99 19.24
N GLU A 302 2.39 12.09 19.91
CA GLU A 302 3.05 12.36 21.19
C GLU A 302 4.39 13.08 20.99
N LEU A 303 5.22 12.59 20.05
CA LEU A 303 6.62 13.00 19.93
C LEU A 303 6.91 13.99 18.79
N TYR A 304 6.12 13.98 17.71
CA TYR A 304 6.40 14.82 16.56
C TYR A 304 6.28 16.30 16.92
N ARG A 305 7.33 17.06 16.62
CA ARG A 305 7.34 18.51 16.69
C ARG A 305 7.93 19.01 15.39
N GLU A 306 7.28 20.01 14.78
CA GLU A 306 7.75 20.57 13.52
C GLU A 306 9.20 21.04 13.64
N GLY A 307 10.05 20.61 12.70
CA GLY A 307 11.47 20.94 12.70
C GLY A 307 12.34 20.20 13.72
N LYS A 308 11.79 19.27 14.53
CA LYS A 308 12.56 18.45 15.48
C LYS A 308 12.39 16.96 15.17
N ILE A 309 13.51 16.26 15.03
CA ILE A 309 13.56 14.81 15.01
C ILE A 309 13.68 14.34 16.46
N PHE A 310 12.78 13.46 16.90
CA PHE A 310 12.87 12.84 18.22
C PHE A 310 13.82 11.64 18.20
N SER A 311 14.54 11.40 19.29
CA SER A 311 15.51 10.30 19.37
C SER A 311 14.83 8.95 19.66
N ILE A 312 15.56 7.86 19.42
CA ILE A 312 15.15 6.53 19.90
C ILE A 312 14.92 6.50 21.41
N GLU A 313 15.66 7.30 22.17
CA GLU A 313 15.57 7.31 23.63
C GLU A 313 14.25 7.95 24.04
N GLU A 314 13.84 9.04 23.38
CA GLU A 314 12.51 9.64 23.53
C GLU A 314 11.41 8.63 23.14
N LEU A 315 11.60 7.89 22.04
CA LEU A 315 10.66 6.84 21.59
C LEU A 315 10.52 5.72 22.63
N MET A 316 11.62 5.09 23.02
CA MET A 316 11.60 3.96 23.94
C MET A 316 11.11 4.39 25.33
N THR A 317 11.48 5.59 25.79
CA THR A 317 10.95 6.17 27.02
C THR A 317 9.43 6.35 26.96
N LEU A 318 8.88 6.85 25.84
CA LEU A 318 7.44 6.95 25.65
C LEU A 318 6.77 5.58 25.74
N LEU A 319 7.27 4.59 24.98
CA LEU A 319 6.63 3.27 24.88
C LEU A 319 6.69 2.50 26.20
N ASN A 320 7.77 2.65 26.97
CA ASN A 320 7.86 2.08 28.32
C ASN A 320 6.87 2.74 29.30
N ASN A 321 6.68 4.06 29.20
CA ASN A 321 5.72 4.80 30.03
C ASN A 321 4.25 4.63 29.60
N LYS A 322 4.03 4.30 28.32
CA LYS A 322 2.71 4.15 27.69
C LYS A 322 2.60 2.80 26.96
N PRO A 323 2.67 1.66 27.68
CA PRO A 323 2.67 0.33 27.07
C PRO A 323 1.37 -0.02 26.36
N GLU A 324 0.27 0.73 26.60
CA GLU A 324 -0.96 0.58 25.85
C GLU A 324 -0.82 0.87 24.35
N ILE A 325 0.18 1.65 23.94
CA ILE A 325 0.48 1.89 22.53
C ILE A 325 0.84 0.57 21.85
N MET A 326 1.77 -0.20 22.43
CA MET A 326 2.20 -1.49 21.87
C MET A 326 1.19 -2.62 22.01
N LYS A 327 0.10 -2.40 22.78
CA LYS A 327 -1.00 -3.38 22.84
C LYS A 327 -1.85 -3.38 21.57
N ILE A 328 -1.82 -2.31 20.78
CA ILE A 328 -2.65 -2.14 19.57
C ILE A 328 -2.33 -3.22 18.53
N ASN A 329 -1.04 -3.50 18.31
CA ASN A 329 -0.57 -4.48 17.31
C ASN A 329 0.04 -5.74 17.93
N LYS A 330 -0.15 -5.97 19.24
CA LYS A 330 0.50 -7.07 19.97
C LYS A 330 0.21 -8.45 19.39
N ASP A 331 -1.01 -8.67 18.91
CA ASP A 331 -1.45 -9.97 18.39
C ASP A 331 -1.09 -10.16 16.89
N LYS A 332 -0.44 -9.17 16.28
CA LYS A 332 0.02 -9.27 14.89
C LYS A 332 1.35 -10.01 14.85
N MET A 333 1.33 -11.12 14.12
CA MET A 333 2.53 -11.87 13.82
C MET A 333 3.10 -11.39 12.50
N GLN A 334 4.42 -11.27 12.40
CA GLN A 334 5.05 -11.28 11.08
C GLN A 334 4.57 -12.56 10.38
N LYS A 335 4.09 -12.45 9.14
CA LYS A 335 3.70 -13.63 8.35
C LYS A 335 4.89 -14.61 8.38
N LYS A 336 4.70 -15.75 9.04
CA LYS A 336 5.62 -16.88 9.01
C LYS A 336 5.43 -17.62 7.70
N ASP A 337 6.46 -18.31 7.26
CA ASP A 337 6.31 -19.20 6.12
C ASP A 337 5.45 -20.41 6.47
N PRO A 338 4.71 -20.97 5.51
CA PRO A 338 4.37 -22.38 5.56
C PRO A 338 5.68 -23.19 5.58
N ASP A 339 5.72 -24.19 6.48
CA ASP A 339 6.86 -25.08 6.70
C ASP A 339 7.43 -25.73 5.42
#